data_AF-A0A925VP41-F1
#
_entry.id   AF-A0A925VP41-F1
#
_cell.length_a   1.000
_cell.length_b   1.000
_cell.length_c   1.000
_cell.angle_alpha   90.00
_cell.angle_beta   90.00
_cell.angle_gamma   90.00
#
_symmetry.space_group_name_H-M   'P 1'
#
loop_
_entity.id
_entity.type
_entity.pdbx_description
1 polymer ?
#
loop_
_entity_poly.entity_id
_entity_poly.type
_entity_poly.pdbx_seq_one_letter_code
_entity_poly.pdbx_strand_id
1 'polypeptide(L)'
;MTTVLLVKRLAFLTLLTLLAGCGCNNVDCVSCNLEEYRVLLRFSPDSLQGSGFRRSEANSAYVVRYANQDFSGARDTIRQELRRESYLNFYANGLDLSTLPAPAGATGSITGPFPQGSYRIVVPALSRQYDISGFDVAGETGDGCCACYRNTRRRFTLNGQYVTADGAPGITALTR
;
A
#
# COMPACT_ATOMS: atom_id res chain seq x y z
N MET A 1 -20.80 62.24 -11.29
CA MET A 1 -20.87 61.26 -10.18
C MET A 1 -21.20 59.82 -10.63
N THR A 2 -21.71 59.60 -11.85
CA THR A 2 -22.11 58.28 -12.38
C THR A 2 -20.95 57.42 -12.90
N THR A 3 -19.83 58.01 -13.32
CA THR A 3 -18.66 57.29 -13.87
C THR A 3 -17.85 56.52 -12.83
N VAL A 4 -17.79 56.97 -11.58
CA VAL A 4 -17.02 56.32 -10.50
C VAL A 4 -17.67 55.00 -10.04
N LEU A 5 -18.99 54.88 -10.13
CA LEU A 5 -19.73 53.67 -9.77
C LEU A 5 -19.54 52.53 -10.80
N LEU A 6 -19.31 52.87 -12.07
CA LEU A 6 -19.16 51.90 -13.15
C LEU A 6 -17.81 51.17 -13.08
N VAL A 7 -16.73 51.91 -12.75
CA VAL A 7 -15.38 51.36 -12.59
C VAL A 7 -15.30 50.41 -11.38
N LYS A 8 -15.95 50.75 -10.26
CA LYS A 8 -15.99 49.88 -9.08
C LYS A 8 -16.74 48.57 -9.33
N ARG A 9 -17.82 48.58 -10.12
CA ARG A 9 -18.56 47.36 -10.48
C ARG A 9 -17.76 46.48 -11.44
N LEU A 10 -17.04 47.06 -12.39
CA LEU A 10 -16.17 46.30 -13.30
C LEU A 10 -15.02 45.60 -12.55
N ALA A 11 -14.40 46.29 -11.60
CA ALA A 11 -13.32 45.73 -10.77
C ALA A 11 -13.79 44.60 -9.82
N PHE A 12 -15.04 44.66 -9.35
CA PHE A 12 -15.61 43.59 -8.52
C PHE A 12 -15.99 42.35 -9.34
N LEU A 13 -16.44 42.54 -10.58
CA LEU A 13 -16.76 41.47 -11.52
C LEU A 13 -15.50 40.73 -12.01
N THR A 14 -14.38 41.43 -12.24
CA THR A 14 -13.12 40.78 -12.59
C THR A 14 -12.52 40.00 -11.41
N LEU A 15 -12.70 40.47 -10.16
CA LEU A 15 -12.25 39.73 -8.98
C LEU A 15 -13.05 38.43 -8.78
N LEU A 16 -14.37 38.44 -9.03
CA LEU A 16 -15.21 37.24 -8.92
C LEU A 16 -14.91 36.19 -10.00
N THR A 17 -14.50 36.58 -11.21
CA THR A 17 -14.09 35.61 -12.25
C THR A 17 -12.71 35.02 -12.01
N LEU A 18 -11.79 35.74 -11.34
CA LEU A 18 -10.48 35.23 -10.94
C LEU A 18 -10.56 34.19 -9.80
N LEU A 19 -11.58 34.25 -8.93
CA LEU A 19 -11.81 33.23 -7.89
C LEU A 19 -12.61 32.01 -8.36
N ALA A 20 -13.32 32.08 -9.49
CA ALA A 20 -14.09 30.96 -10.03
C ALA A 20 -13.24 29.92 -10.80
N GLY A 21 -11.96 30.20 -11.05
CA GLY A 21 -11.04 29.31 -11.78
C GLY A 21 -10.39 28.19 -10.94
N CYS A 22 -10.62 28.15 -9.62
CA CYS A 22 -10.08 27.10 -8.73
C CYS A 22 -11.09 25.97 -8.49
N GLY A 23 -11.78 25.52 -9.54
CA GLY A 23 -12.74 24.42 -9.46
C GLY A 23 -12.24 23.22 -10.25
N CYS A 24 -12.03 22.09 -9.59
CA CYS A 24 -11.71 20.80 -10.20
C CYS A 24 -12.86 20.20 -11.04
N ASN A 25 -13.76 21.03 -11.56
CA ASN A 25 -15.11 20.63 -11.98
C ASN A 25 -15.14 19.88 -13.33
N ASN A 26 -14.02 19.75 -14.04
CA ASN A 26 -13.92 19.08 -15.35
C ASN A 26 -12.61 18.29 -15.53
N VAL A 27 -11.92 17.92 -14.44
CA VAL A 27 -10.70 17.10 -14.58
C VAL A 27 -11.09 15.63 -14.48
N ASP A 28 -11.00 14.91 -15.61
CA ASP A 28 -11.03 13.45 -15.61
C ASP A 28 -9.76 12.94 -14.94
N CYS A 29 -9.81 12.78 -13.62
CA CYS A 29 -8.72 12.18 -12.87
C CYS A 29 -8.61 10.71 -13.24
N VAL A 30 -7.43 10.29 -13.69
CA VAL A 30 -7.09 8.87 -13.76
C VAL A 30 -7.14 8.32 -12.33
N SER A 31 -7.84 7.20 -12.12
CA SER A 31 -7.87 6.51 -10.83
C SER A 31 -6.45 6.32 -10.31
N CYS A 32 -6.18 6.77 -9.09
CA CYS A 32 -4.87 6.62 -8.48
C CYS A 32 -4.43 5.15 -8.53
N ASN A 33 -3.20 4.90 -8.98
CA ASN A 33 -2.64 3.55 -8.97
C ASN A 33 -2.35 3.13 -7.52
N LEU A 34 -3.28 2.39 -6.92
CA LEU A 34 -3.19 1.94 -5.53
C LEU A 34 -1.93 1.10 -5.23
N GLU A 35 -1.23 0.58 -6.23
CA GLU A 35 0.04 -0.14 -6.05
C GLU A 35 1.21 0.76 -5.65
N GLU A 36 1.15 2.06 -5.95
CA GLU A 36 2.18 3.05 -5.56
C GLU A 36 2.19 3.31 -4.04
N TYR A 37 1.25 2.74 -3.30
CA TYR A 37 1.01 3.00 -1.87
C TYR A 37 1.44 1.81 -0.99
N ARG A 38 1.79 0.65 -1.58
CA ARG A 38 1.76 -0.64 -0.88
C ARG A 38 3.13 -1.30 -0.69
N VAL A 39 3.28 -1.98 0.43
CA VAL A 39 4.30 -3.05 0.56
C VAL A 39 3.68 -4.34 0.05
N LEU A 40 3.76 -4.52 -1.26
CA LEU A 40 3.20 -5.67 -1.97
C LEU A 40 4.27 -6.74 -2.17
N LEU A 41 4.00 -7.92 -1.65
CA LEU A 41 4.81 -9.12 -1.79
C LEU A 41 4.08 -10.10 -2.70
N ARG A 42 4.77 -10.88 -3.52
CA ARG A 42 4.11 -11.88 -4.38
C ARG A 42 4.96 -13.12 -4.52
N PHE A 43 4.35 -14.29 -4.35
CA PHE A 43 5.03 -15.54 -4.68
C PHE A 43 5.36 -15.58 -6.17
N SER A 44 6.61 -15.82 -6.52
CA SER A 44 7.02 -15.99 -7.92
C SER A 44 6.27 -17.20 -8.52
N PRO A 45 5.60 -17.07 -9.67
CA PRO A 45 4.88 -18.19 -10.29
C PRO A 45 5.80 -19.15 -11.06
N ASP A 46 7.10 -18.86 -11.14
CA ASP A 46 8.09 -19.57 -11.96
C ASP A 46 8.50 -20.95 -11.39
N SER A 47 7.49 -21.79 -11.16
CA SER A 47 7.67 -23.13 -10.59
C SER A 47 8.39 -24.09 -11.54
N LEU A 48 8.39 -23.82 -12.84
CA LEU A 48 9.03 -24.66 -13.86
C LEU A 48 10.55 -24.50 -13.90
N GLN A 49 11.08 -23.31 -13.56
CA GLN A 49 12.52 -23.08 -13.45
C GLN A 49 13.04 -23.31 -12.01
N GLY A 50 12.19 -23.80 -11.10
CA GLY A 50 12.54 -24.18 -9.74
C GLY A 50 12.62 -23.02 -8.73
N SER A 51 12.55 -21.77 -9.20
CA SER A 51 12.66 -20.56 -8.38
C SER A 51 11.31 -20.06 -7.85
N GLY A 52 10.19 -20.52 -8.41
CA GLY A 52 8.84 -20.12 -8.03
C GLY A 52 8.02 -21.18 -7.30
N PHE A 53 6.78 -20.82 -7.03
CA PHE A 53 5.79 -21.57 -6.25
C PHE A 53 4.71 -22.12 -7.15
N ARG A 54 4.28 -23.34 -6.84
CA ARG A 54 3.00 -23.86 -7.33
C ARG A 54 1.86 -23.17 -6.60
N ARG A 55 0.71 -23.03 -7.27
CA ARG A 55 -0.50 -22.46 -6.66
C ARG A 55 -0.89 -23.15 -5.35
N SER A 56 -0.81 -24.48 -5.29
CA SER A 56 -1.13 -25.24 -4.08
C SER A 56 -0.18 -24.96 -2.91
N GLU A 57 1.10 -24.67 -3.20
CA GLU A 57 2.10 -24.32 -2.19
C GLU A 57 1.83 -22.91 -1.65
N ALA A 58 1.64 -21.93 -2.54
CA ALA A 58 1.34 -20.55 -2.16
C ALA A 58 0.01 -20.42 -1.40
N ASN A 59 -1.02 -21.18 -1.78
CA ASN A 59 -2.32 -21.18 -1.09
C ASN A 59 -2.26 -21.76 0.33
N SER A 60 -1.21 -22.51 0.68
CA SER A 60 -1.00 -23.00 2.05
C SER A 60 -0.39 -21.95 2.98
N ALA A 61 0.08 -20.84 2.42
CA ALA A 61 0.81 -19.84 3.17
C ALA A 61 -0.08 -19.10 4.17
N TYR A 62 0.54 -18.57 5.21
CA TYR A 62 -0.10 -17.69 6.19
C TYR A 62 0.91 -16.68 6.71
N VAL A 63 0.40 -15.60 7.30
CA VAL A 63 1.22 -14.52 7.87
C VAL A 63 1.07 -14.52 9.38
N VAL A 64 2.18 -14.50 10.10
CA VAL A 64 2.21 -14.25 11.55
C VAL A 64 2.66 -12.82 11.78
N ARG A 65 1.93 -12.06 12.60
CA ARG A 65 2.31 -10.70 12.97
C ARG A 65 2.94 -10.67 14.36
N TYR A 66 3.98 -9.88 14.50
CA TYR A 66 4.70 -9.70 15.75
C TYR A 66 4.65 -8.25 16.20
N ALA A 67 4.62 -8.04 17.52
CA ALA A 67 4.64 -6.71 18.10
C ALA A 67 5.99 -6.02 17.91
N ASN A 68 7.07 -6.79 17.93
CA ASN A 68 8.44 -6.31 17.97
C ASN A 68 9.21 -6.66 16.69
N GLN A 69 10.25 -5.90 16.38
CA GLN A 69 11.06 -6.08 15.16
C GLN A 69 11.87 -7.38 15.15
N ASP A 70 12.16 -7.94 16.33
CA ASP A 70 12.93 -9.18 16.53
C ASP A 70 12.07 -10.46 16.43
N PHE A 71 10.84 -10.35 15.94
CA PHE A 71 9.87 -11.46 15.86
C PHE A 71 9.50 -12.03 17.24
N SER A 72 9.57 -11.22 18.29
CA SER A 72 9.01 -11.54 19.61
C SER A 72 7.60 -10.96 19.78
N GLY A 73 6.81 -11.56 20.68
CA GLY A 73 5.44 -11.11 20.96
C GLY A 73 4.49 -11.30 19.78
N ALA A 74 4.26 -12.55 19.39
CA ALA A 74 3.28 -12.89 18.34
C ALA A 74 1.89 -12.35 18.72
N ARG A 75 1.29 -11.56 17.82
CA ARG A 75 -0.04 -10.96 18.03
C ARG A 75 -1.13 -11.87 17.51
N ASP A 76 -1.01 -12.30 16.26
CA ASP A 76 -1.99 -13.16 15.60
C ASP A 76 -1.44 -13.81 14.32
N THR A 77 -2.29 -14.62 13.68
CA THR A 77 -2.01 -15.31 12.43
C THR A 77 -3.13 -15.07 11.43
N ILE A 78 -2.77 -14.59 10.24
CA ILE A 78 -3.68 -14.32 9.12
C ILE A 78 -3.50 -15.44 8.11
N ARG A 79 -4.59 -16.14 7.83
CA ARG A 79 -4.64 -17.18 6.80
C ARG A 79 -5.41 -16.66 5.60
N GLN A 80 -5.10 -17.19 4.43
CA GLN A 80 -5.93 -16.95 3.25
C GLN A 80 -7.35 -17.44 3.52
N GLU A 81 -8.33 -16.55 3.39
CA GLU A 81 -9.74 -16.95 3.41
C GLU A 81 -10.11 -17.52 2.03
N LEU A 82 -10.68 -18.72 2.01
CA LEU A 82 -11.12 -19.40 0.78
C LEU A 82 -12.40 -18.81 0.17
N ARG A 83 -12.84 -17.63 0.60
CA ARG A 83 -14.06 -17.00 0.07
C ARG A 83 -13.80 -16.44 -1.33
N ARG A 84 -14.76 -16.65 -2.25
CA ARG A 84 -14.67 -16.27 -3.67
C ARG A 84 -14.32 -14.79 -3.93
N GLU A 85 -14.54 -13.92 -2.96
CA GLU A 85 -14.34 -12.47 -3.04
C GLU A 85 -13.26 -11.95 -2.08
N SER A 86 -12.50 -12.84 -1.43
CA SER A 86 -11.50 -12.38 -0.46
C SER A 86 -10.31 -11.74 -1.17
N TYR A 87 -10.00 -10.50 -0.80
CA TYR A 87 -8.88 -9.72 -1.34
C TYR A 87 -7.51 -10.36 -1.01
N LEU A 88 -7.45 -11.24 -0.01
CA LEU A 88 -6.24 -11.97 0.38
C LEU A 88 -6.04 -13.21 -0.50
N ASN A 89 -5.47 -13.02 -1.70
CA ASN A 89 -5.02 -14.11 -2.55
C ASN A 89 -3.50 -14.01 -2.76
N PHE A 90 -2.75 -14.80 -1.99
CA PHE A 90 -1.29 -14.74 -1.98
C PHE A 90 -0.66 -15.16 -3.31
N TYR A 91 -1.36 -15.95 -4.12
CA TYR A 91 -0.88 -16.41 -5.42
C TYR A 91 -1.18 -15.41 -6.55
N ALA A 92 -2.41 -14.91 -6.66
CA ALA A 92 -2.85 -14.13 -7.82
C ALA A 92 -2.64 -12.61 -7.67
N ASN A 93 -2.97 -12.06 -6.49
CA ASN A 93 -3.02 -10.60 -6.28
C ASN A 93 -1.83 -10.08 -5.47
N GLY A 94 -0.99 -10.99 -4.97
CA GLY A 94 0.04 -10.68 -3.98
C GLY A 94 -0.54 -10.44 -2.58
N LEU A 95 0.37 -10.33 -1.63
CA LEU A 95 0.14 -10.00 -0.24
C LEU A 95 0.50 -8.53 -0.03
N ASP A 96 -0.51 -7.70 0.16
CA ASP A 96 -0.32 -6.31 0.57
C ASP A 96 -0.35 -6.22 2.10
N LEU A 97 0.78 -5.90 2.70
CA LEU A 97 0.90 -5.80 4.15
C LEU A 97 0.10 -4.64 4.75
N SER A 98 -0.22 -3.61 3.95
CA SER A 98 -0.96 -2.43 4.40
C SER A 98 -2.47 -2.66 4.51
N THR A 99 -3.00 -3.67 3.81
CA THR A 99 -4.43 -4.03 3.79
C THR A 99 -4.75 -5.27 4.61
N LEU A 100 -3.79 -5.75 5.41
CA LEU A 100 -4.05 -6.84 6.33
C LEU A 100 -5.13 -6.46 7.34
N PRO A 101 -6.08 -7.37 7.64
CA PRO A 101 -7.14 -7.10 8.60
C PRO A 101 -6.56 -6.70 9.94
N ALA A 102 -7.21 -5.80 10.67
CA ALA A 102 -6.78 -5.41 12.02
C ALA A 102 -6.65 -6.66 12.93
N PRO A 103 -5.67 -6.70 13.86
CA PRO A 103 -5.60 -7.77 14.84
C PRO A 103 -6.89 -7.86 15.66
N ALA A 104 -7.30 -9.07 16.01
CA ALA A 104 -8.45 -9.27 16.90
C ALA A 104 -8.21 -8.53 18.24
N GLY A 105 -9.17 -7.70 18.65
CA GLY A 105 -9.04 -6.89 19.88
C GLY A 105 -8.23 -5.60 19.72
N ALA A 106 -7.87 -5.20 18.50
CA ALA A 106 -7.33 -3.86 18.27
C ALA A 106 -8.35 -2.80 18.71
N THR A 107 -8.01 -2.05 19.76
CA THR A 107 -8.81 -0.92 20.26
C THR A 107 -8.17 0.36 19.74
N GLY A 108 -8.88 1.04 18.83
CA GLY A 108 -8.42 2.27 18.19
C GLY A 108 -8.45 2.19 16.66
N SER A 109 -8.53 3.36 16.01
CA SER A 109 -8.36 3.45 14.57
C SER A 109 -6.90 3.13 14.24
N ILE A 110 -6.64 2.18 13.35
CA ILE A 110 -5.30 1.99 12.77
C ILE A 110 -5.10 3.15 11.77
N THR A 111 -4.92 4.36 12.30
CA THR A 111 -4.60 5.56 11.53
C THR A 111 -3.13 5.53 11.19
N GLY A 112 -2.80 4.90 10.06
CA GLY A 112 -1.46 4.93 9.48
C GLY A 112 -1.30 3.89 8.37
N PRO A 113 -0.67 4.22 7.23
CA PRO A 113 -0.50 3.29 6.10
C PRO A 113 0.44 2.10 6.39
N PHE A 114 1.00 1.97 7.59
CA PHE A 114 2.04 0.99 7.89
C PHE A 114 1.82 0.28 9.22
N PRO A 115 1.90 -1.05 9.23
CA PRO A 115 1.65 -1.76 10.46
C PRO A 115 2.95 -1.86 11.28
N GLN A 116 2.88 -1.37 12.53
CA GLN A 116 4.00 -1.42 13.47
C GLN A 116 4.36 -2.87 13.79
N GLY A 117 5.65 -3.23 13.68
CA GLY A 117 6.18 -4.55 14.07
C GLY A 117 6.89 -5.29 12.92
N SER A 118 6.83 -6.61 12.96
CA SER A 118 7.41 -7.51 11.94
C SER A 118 6.44 -8.63 11.53
N TYR A 119 6.72 -9.27 10.40
CA TYR A 119 5.86 -10.26 9.76
C TYR A 119 6.68 -11.49 9.41
N ARG A 120 6.12 -12.67 9.70
CA ARG A 120 6.63 -13.94 9.17
C ARG A 120 5.61 -14.54 8.23
N ILE A 121 5.96 -14.68 6.96
CA ILE A 121 5.16 -15.45 6.02
C ILE A 121 5.66 -16.89 6.08
N VAL A 122 4.79 -17.82 6.44
CA VAL A 122 5.12 -19.24 6.49
C VAL A 122 4.47 -19.94 5.32
N VAL A 123 5.23 -20.81 4.63
CA VAL A 123 4.75 -21.69 3.55
C VAL A 123 4.96 -23.14 4.00
N PRO A 124 3.97 -23.74 4.69
CA PRO A 124 4.13 -25.05 5.32
C PRO A 124 4.42 -26.17 4.34
N ALA A 125 3.80 -26.13 3.15
CA ALA A 125 3.98 -27.13 2.11
C ALA A 125 5.45 -27.31 1.68
N LEU A 126 6.29 -26.30 1.93
CA LEU A 126 7.70 -26.28 1.56
C LEU A 126 8.65 -26.13 2.76
N SER A 127 8.14 -26.12 4.00
CA SER A 127 8.93 -25.79 5.21
C SER A 127 9.75 -24.50 5.04
N ARG A 128 9.15 -23.48 4.39
CA ARG A 128 9.78 -22.20 4.09
C ARG A 128 9.16 -21.08 4.91
N GLN A 129 9.96 -20.07 5.23
CA GLN A 129 9.49 -18.83 5.85
C GLN A 129 10.18 -17.60 5.27
N TYR A 130 9.50 -16.45 5.35
CA TYR A 130 10.00 -15.13 4.99
C TYR A 130 9.81 -14.17 6.16
N ASP A 131 10.92 -13.66 6.68
CA ASP A 131 10.99 -12.77 7.81
C ASP A 131 11.11 -11.34 7.31
N ILE A 132 10.09 -10.52 7.57
CA ILE A 132 9.98 -9.15 7.06
C ILE A 132 9.92 -8.18 8.24
N SER A 133 10.84 -7.22 8.27
CA SER A 133 11.00 -6.27 9.39
C SER A 133 11.61 -4.95 8.90
N GLY A 134 11.79 -3.99 9.81
CA GLY A 134 12.55 -2.77 9.55
C GLY A 134 11.94 -1.89 8.46
N PHE A 135 10.61 -1.76 8.45
CA PHE A 135 9.91 -0.95 7.46
C PHE A 135 10.26 0.54 7.60
N ASP A 136 10.78 1.12 6.52
CA ASP A 136 10.95 2.56 6.32
C ASP A 136 10.20 2.90 5.03
N VAL A 137 8.95 3.31 5.20
CA VAL A 137 8.06 3.67 4.09
C VAL A 137 7.60 5.10 4.29
N ALA A 138 7.74 5.89 3.23
CA ALA A 138 7.33 7.28 3.20
C ALA A 138 6.68 7.57 1.85
N GLY A 139 5.82 8.58 1.85
CA GLY A 139 5.21 9.06 0.63
C GLY A 139 4.70 10.47 0.78
N GLU A 140 4.25 11.00 -0.34
CA GLU A 140 3.74 12.35 -0.45
C GLU A 140 2.42 12.32 -1.20
N THR A 141 1.49 13.18 -0.79
CA THR A 141 0.29 13.46 -1.57
C THR A 141 0.67 14.46 -2.64
N GLY A 142 0.46 14.13 -3.92
CA GLY A 142 0.70 15.06 -5.02
C GLY A 142 -0.18 16.31 -4.90
N ASP A 143 0.14 17.35 -5.67
CA ASP A 143 -0.62 18.60 -5.65
C ASP A 143 -1.73 18.62 -6.71
N GLY A 144 -2.77 19.42 -6.44
CA GLY A 144 -3.85 19.72 -7.39
C GLY A 144 -5.06 18.80 -7.29
N CYS A 145 -5.93 18.90 -8.29
CA CYS A 145 -7.26 18.28 -8.29
C CYS A 145 -7.27 16.75 -8.33
N CYS A 146 -6.21 16.14 -8.85
CA CYS A 146 -6.04 14.69 -8.96
C CYS A 146 -4.86 14.20 -8.12
N ALA A 147 -4.65 14.84 -6.98
CA ALA A 147 -3.62 14.50 -6.01
C ALA A 147 -3.71 13.03 -5.58
N CYS A 148 -2.80 12.20 -6.09
CA CYS A 148 -2.59 10.84 -5.64
C CYS A 148 -1.43 10.81 -4.65
N TYR A 149 -1.56 10.03 -3.58
CA TYR A 149 -0.40 9.76 -2.73
C TYR A 149 0.54 8.78 -3.45
N ARG A 150 1.84 8.98 -3.29
CA ARG A 150 2.87 8.16 -3.92
C ARG A 150 3.90 7.82 -2.87
N ASN A 151 4.27 6.55 -2.78
CA ASN A 151 5.43 6.18 -1.97
C ASN A 151 6.70 6.74 -2.61
N THR A 152 7.35 7.66 -1.92
CA THR A 152 8.66 8.17 -2.27
C THR A 152 9.77 7.27 -1.72
N ARG A 153 9.46 6.48 -0.69
CA ARG A 153 10.39 5.57 -0.05
C ARG A 153 9.73 4.26 0.32
N ARG A 154 10.39 3.15 0.02
CA ARG A 154 9.93 1.82 0.40
C ARG A 154 11.12 0.92 0.64
N ARG A 155 11.45 0.79 1.92
CA ARG A 155 12.58 -0.02 2.40
C ARG A 155 12.13 -0.94 3.50
N PHE A 156 12.68 -2.14 3.51
CA PHE A 156 12.47 -3.12 4.56
C PHE A 156 13.55 -4.17 4.50
N THR A 157 13.58 -5.04 5.49
CA THR A 157 14.45 -6.22 5.53
C THR A 157 13.62 -7.46 5.22
N LEU A 158 14.09 -8.30 4.29
CA LEU A 158 13.53 -9.60 3.93
C LEU A 158 14.59 -10.68 4.20
N ASN A 159 14.34 -11.59 5.14
CA ASN A 159 15.29 -12.62 5.55
C ASN A 159 16.68 -12.07 5.92
N GLY A 160 16.71 -10.93 6.61
CA GLY A 160 17.94 -10.23 6.96
C GLY A 160 18.58 -9.42 5.81
N GLN A 161 18.06 -9.52 4.58
CA GLN A 161 18.54 -8.75 3.44
C GLN A 161 17.75 -7.46 3.25
N TYR A 162 18.45 -6.35 3.07
CA TYR A 162 17.81 -5.06 2.85
C TYR A 162 17.24 -4.96 1.43
N VAL A 163 15.96 -4.61 1.34
CA VAL A 163 15.21 -4.41 0.10
C VAL A 163 14.92 -2.93 -0.04
N THR A 164 15.36 -2.32 -1.14
CA THR A 164 15.05 -0.93 -1.50
C THR A 164 14.26 -0.91 -2.79
N ALA A 165 13.13 -0.21 -2.79
CA ALA A 165 12.29 -0.02 -3.96
C ALA A 165 11.64 1.37 -3.92
N ASP A 166 12.48 2.38 -3.71
CA ASP A 166 12.08 3.79 -3.64
C ASP A 166 11.56 4.27 -5.00
N GLY A 167 10.45 5.02 -5.00
CA GLY A 167 9.90 5.69 -6.19
C GLY A 167 9.31 4.78 -7.29
N ALA A 168 9.33 3.46 -7.13
CA ALA A 168 8.77 2.53 -8.11
C ALA A 168 7.50 1.84 -7.56
N PRO A 169 6.43 1.68 -8.36
CA PRO A 169 5.44 0.65 -8.08
C PRO A 169 6.17 -0.69 -8.10
N GLY A 170 6.20 -1.37 -6.96
CA GLY A 170 7.10 -2.49 -6.78
C GLY A 170 6.36 -3.66 -6.17
N ILE A 171 6.47 -4.81 -6.81
CA ILE A 171 6.11 -6.08 -6.18
C ILE A 171 7.41 -6.76 -5.79
N THR A 172 7.61 -7.03 -4.51
CA THR A 172 8.75 -7.82 -4.08
C THR A 172 8.42 -9.29 -4.24
N ALA A 173 9.10 -9.94 -5.17
CA ALA A 173 8.92 -11.36 -5.42
C ALA A 173 9.49 -12.20 -4.27
N LEU A 174 8.69 -13.13 -3.76
CA LEU A 174 9.13 -14.21 -2.87
C LEU A 174 9.49 -15.40 -3.74
N THR A 175 10.75 -15.82 -3.68
CA THR A 175 11.29 -16.95 -4.44
C THR A 175 11.55 -18.14 -3.54
N ARG A 176 11.47 -19.33 -4.11
CA ARG A 176 11.63 -20.59 -3.39
C ARG A 176 12.99 -20.74 -2.77
#